data_AF-A0A853GNN5-F1
#
_entry.id   AF-A0A853GNN5-F1
#
_cell.length_a   1.000
_cell.length_b   1.000
_cell.length_c   1.000
_cell.angle_alpha   90.00
_cell.angle_beta   90.00
_cell.angle_gamma   90.00
#
_symmetry.space_group_name_H-M   'P 1'
#
loop_
_entity.id
_entity.type
_entity.pdbx_description
1 polymer ?
#
loop_
_entity_poly.entity_id
_entity_poly.type
_entity_poly.pdbx_seq_one_letter_code
_entity_poly.pdbx_strand_id
1 'polypeptide(L)'
;MTHAEYRDAAIAKLRAAGMKIATGSRSAAIVTAIEKLTGREYGYRRDHVALVRLFVDGPAESKVKPAAFRAMCQEPRPRLAEINAAQPPMRTPCGTGNERELSKGLVR
;
A
#
# COMPACT_ATOMS: atom_id res chain seq x y z
N MET A 1 -0.54 6.61 31.95
CA MET A 1 -1.97 6.34 32.20
C MET A 1 -2.23 4.84 32.29
N THR A 2 -3.02 4.41 33.27
CA THR A 2 -3.48 3.02 33.41
C THR A 2 -4.60 2.69 32.41
N HIS A 3 -4.92 1.41 32.20
CA HIS A 3 -6.02 1.02 31.31
C HIS A 3 -7.39 1.55 31.77
N ALA A 4 -7.61 1.68 33.09
CA ALA A 4 -8.82 2.28 33.63
C ALA A 4 -8.91 3.77 33.24
N GLU A 5 -7.85 4.53 33.46
CA GLU A 5 -7.78 5.96 33.11
C GLU A 5 -8.01 6.21 31.61
N TYR A 6 -7.47 5.37 30.73
CA TYR A 6 -7.72 5.50 29.28
C TYR A 6 -9.19 5.29 28.91
N ARG A 7 -9.90 4.37 29.58
CA ARG A 7 -11.33 4.15 29.32
C ARG A 7 -12.14 5.36 29.77
N ASP A 8 -11.87 5.87 30.97
CA ASP A 8 -12.59 7.02 31.51
C ASP A 8 -12.36 8.27 30.66
N ALA A 9 -11.12 8.49 30.21
CA ALA A 9 -10.78 9.57 29.28
C ALA A 9 -11.47 9.43 27.93
N ALA A 10 -11.54 8.21 27.37
CA ALA A 10 -12.25 7.96 26.12
C ALA A 10 -13.76 8.19 26.25
N ILE A 11 -14.37 7.77 27.37
CA ILE A 11 -15.78 8.02 27.66
C ILE A 11 -16.06 9.52 27.76
N ALA A 12 -15.20 10.28 28.44
CA ALA A 12 -15.32 11.73 28.55
C ALA A 12 -15.26 12.40 27.16
N LYS A 13 -14.31 12.01 26.31
CA LYS A 13 -14.20 12.51 24.92
C LYS A 13 -15.43 12.17 24.09
N LEU A 14 -15.94 10.94 24.18
CA LEU A 14 -17.13 10.51 23.45
C LEU A 14 -18.38 11.28 23.90
N ARG A 15 -18.53 11.54 25.21
CA ARG A 15 -19.62 12.37 25.74
C ARG A 15 -19.52 13.82 25.28
N ALA A 16 -18.32 14.39 25.25
CA ALA A 16 -18.09 15.74 24.71
C ALA A 16 -18.47 15.82 23.22
N ALA A 17 -18.31 14.74 22.47
CA ALA A 17 -18.75 14.61 21.09
C ALA A 17 -20.26 14.28 20.92
N GLY A 18 -21.03 14.24 22.01
CA GLY A 18 -22.48 13.99 21.99
C GLY A 18 -22.90 12.52 22.09
N MET A 19 -21.97 11.59 22.27
CA MET A 19 -22.28 10.16 22.37
C MET A 19 -22.69 9.77 23.80
N LYS A 20 -23.83 9.08 23.94
CA LYS A 20 -24.32 8.57 25.23
C LYS A 20 -23.68 7.23 25.57
N ILE A 21 -22.65 7.25 26.41
CA ILE A 21 -21.96 6.04 26.94
C ILE A 21 -21.99 6.03 28.47
N ALA A 22 -22.19 4.84 29.05
CA ALA A 22 -22.14 4.62 30.48
C ALA A 22 -20.69 4.62 31.03
N THR A 23 -20.50 5.11 32.25
CA THR A 23 -19.18 5.30 32.87
C THR A 23 -18.41 3.98 33.09
N GLY A 24 -19.10 2.83 33.08
CA GLY A 24 -18.50 1.50 33.24
C GLY A 24 -18.46 0.65 31.97
N SER A 25 -18.64 1.25 30.79
CA SER A 25 -18.69 0.49 29.54
C SER A 25 -17.40 -0.29 29.27
N ARG A 26 -17.55 -1.51 28.76
CA ARG A 26 -16.42 -2.36 28.34
C ARG A 26 -15.71 -1.74 27.14
N SER A 27 -14.42 -2.03 26.97
CA SER A 27 -13.61 -1.49 25.86
C SER A 27 -14.21 -1.78 24.48
N ALA A 28 -14.88 -2.92 24.29
CA ALA A 28 -15.57 -3.23 23.04
C ALA A 28 -16.69 -2.22 22.71
N ALA A 29 -17.51 -1.84 23.69
CA ALA A 29 -18.58 -0.86 23.50
C ALA A 29 -18.03 0.54 23.22
N ILE A 30 -16.88 0.88 23.84
CA ILE A 30 -16.17 2.14 23.58
C ILE A 30 -15.65 2.16 22.14
N VAL A 31 -15.04 1.07 21.65
CA VAL A 31 -14.58 0.94 20.26
C VAL A 31 -15.76 1.10 19.28
N THR A 32 -16.88 0.41 19.49
CA THR A 32 -18.06 0.58 18.62
C THR A 32 -18.56 2.03 18.59
N ALA A 33 -18.48 2.75 19.70
CA ALA A 33 -18.86 4.16 19.72
C ALA A 33 -17.82 5.07 19.02
N ILE A 34 -16.54 4.74 19.11
CA ILE A 34 -15.48 5.41 18.34
C ILE A 34 -15.69 5.19 16.84
N GLU A 35 -16.04 3.97 16.42
CA GLU A 35 -16.36 3.65 15.02
C GLU A 35 -17.55 4.48 14.52
N LYS A 36 -18.62 4.57 15.32
CA LYS A 36 -19.78 5.42 15.00
C LYS A 36 -19.43 6.90 14.88
N LEU A 37 -18.56 7.40 15.75
CA LEU A 37 -18.16 8.81 15.74
C LEU A 37 -17.22 9.14 14.56
N THR A 38 -16.31 8.21 14.22
CA THR A 38 -15.25 8.45 13.22
C THR A 38 -15.59 7.93 11.82
N GLY A 39 -16.62 7.09 11.69
CA GLY A 39 -16.98 6.41 10.43
C GLY A 39 -15.92 5.40 9.95
N ARG A 40 -14.94 5.06 10.80
CA ARG A 40 -13.88 4.09 10.48
C ARG A 40 -14.17 2.77 11.15
N GLU A 41 -14.20 1.70 10.39
CA GLU A 41 -14.31 0.35 10.93
C GLU A 41 -12.92 -0.15 11.37
N TYR A 42 -12.79 -0.45 12.65
CA TYR A 42 -11.60 -1.06 13.23
C TYR A 42 -11.91 -2.55 13.40
N GLY A 43 -11.73 -3.33 12.33
CA GLY A 43 -12.13 -4.74 12.27
C GLY A 43 -11.74 -5.58 13.50
N TYR A 44 -12.56 -6.61 13.78
CA TYR A 44 -12.61 -7.45 14.99
C TYR A 44 -11.31 -8.01 15.59
N ARG A 45 -10.17 -7.96 14.87
CA ARG A 45 -8.89 -8.54 15.32
C ARG A 45 -7.93 -7.55 15.98
N ARG A 46 -8.27 -6.27 16.07
CA ARG A 46 -7.39 -5.28 16.73
C ARG A 46 -7.65 -5.24 18.23
N ASP A 47 -6.57 -5.14 19.00
CA ASP A 47 -6.64 -4.97 20.45
C ASP A 47 -7.44 -3.71 20.80
N HIS A 48 -8.61 -3.89 21.42
CA HIS A 48 -9.50 -2.81 21.81
C HIS A 48 -8.80 -1.80 22.74
N VAL A 49 -7.85 -2.25 23.57
CA VAL A 49 -7.10 -1.37 24.47
C VAL A 49 -6.24 -0.41 23.68
N ALA A 50 -5.54 -0.91 22.65
CA ALA A 50 -4.71 -0.09 21.79
C ALA A 50 -5.52 0.95 21.00
N LEU A 51 -6.73 0.59 20.54
CA LEU A 51 -7.63 1.51 19.85
C LEU A 51 -8.14 2.64 20.75
N VAL A 52 -8.52 2.31 21.99
CA VAL A 52 -8.94 3.31 22.99
C VAL A 52 -7.78 4.28 23.29
N ARG A 53 -6.55 3.77 23.44
CA ARG A 53 -5.36 4.61 23.63
C ARG A 53 -5.13 5.53 22.43
N LEU A 54 -5.14 5.01 21.21
CA LEU A 54 -4.97 5.79 19.99
C LEU A 54 -5.99 6.92 19.87
N PHE A 55 -7.25 6.67 20.28
CA PHE A 55 -8.29 7.68 20.26
C PHE A 55 -8.08 8.78 21.32
N VAL A 56 -7.55 8.42 22.49
CA VAL A 56 -7.25 9.38 23.56
C VAL A 56 -6.00 10.19 23.26
N ASP A 57 -4.92 9.55 22.82
CA ASP A 57 -3.63 10.21 22.60
C ASP A 57 -3.56 10.90 21.22
N GLY A 58 -4.47 10.54 20.30
CA GLY A 58 -4.41 10.97 18.91
C GLY A 58 -3.45 10.10 18.08
N PRO A 59 -3.49 10.21 16.74
CA PRO A 59 -2.50 9.53 15.92
C PRO A 59 -1.12 10.03 16.31
N ALA A 60 -0.24 9.13 16.77
CA ALA A 60 1.16 9.45 16.95
C ALA A 60 1.66 10.03 15.63
N GLU A 61 2.07 11.30 15.63
CA GLU A 61 2.62 11.94 14.44
C GLU A 61 3.74 11.05 13.92
N SER A 62 3.50 10.40 12.77
CA SER A 62 4.54 9.58 12.16
C SER A 62 5.64 10.53 11.74
N LYS A 63 6.73 10.59 12.50
CA LYS A 63 7.95 11.35 12.15
C LYS A 63 8.64 10.82 10.89
N VAL A 64 8.04 9.83 10.23
CA VAL A 64 8.46 9.32 8.93
C VAL A 64 8.03 10.34 7.88
N LYS A 65 8.96 11.22 7.50
CA LYS A 65 8.80 12.03 6.29
C LYS A 65 8.50 11.09 5.12
N PRO A 66 7.51 11.38 4.26
CA PRO A 66 7.29 10.59 3.06
C PRO A 66 8.60 10.58 2.27
N ALA A 67 9.11 9.38 1.96
CA ALA A 67 10.31 9.25 1.16
C ALA A 67 10.07 9.95 -0.18
N ALA A 68 10.98 10.83 -0.58
CA ALA A 68 10.91 11.49 -1.87
C ALA A 68 10.85 10.41 -2.97
N PHE A 69 9.88 10.54 -3.87
CA PHE A 69 9.73 9.65 -5.02
C PHE A 69 11.05 9.60 -5.80
N ARG A 70 11.72 8.44 -5.80
CA ARG A 70 12.86 8.19 -6.67
C ARG A 70 12.32 7.66 -7.99
N ALA A 71 12.45 8.45 -9.05
CA ALA A 71 12.16 7.98 -10.40
C ALA A 71 13.05 6.75 -10.70
N MET A 72 12.45 5.66 -11.18
CA MET A 72 13.22 4.53 -11.70
C MET A 72 13.99 4.99 -12.93
N CYS A 73 15.30 5.22 -12.80
CA CYS A 73 16.18 5.30 -13.95
C CYS A 73 16.21 3.92 -14.60
N GLN A 74 15.50 3.74 -15.71
CA GLN A 74 15.65 2.56 -16.55
C GLN A 74 17.01 2.69 -17.27
N GLU A 75 18.06 2.13 -16.69
CA GLU A 75 19.30 1.93 -17.41
C GLU A 75 19.04 0.93 -18.55
N PRO A 76 19.37 1.26 -19.82
CA PRO A 76 19.20 0.33 -20.92
C PRO A 76 20.09 -0.90 -20.69
N ARG A 77 19.46 -2.06 -20.52
CA ARG A 77 20.18 -3.32 -20.29
C ARG A 77 20.86 -3.76 -21.59
N PRO A 78 22.21 -3.83 -21.66
CA PRO A 78 22.93 -4.20 -22.88
C PRO A 78 22.58 -5.61 -23.38
N ARG A 79 22.21 -6.52 -22.47
CA ARG A 79 21.84 -7.91 -22.80
C ARG A 79 20.68 -8.07 -23.78
N LEU A 80 19.74 -7.12 -23.87
CA LEU A 80 18.61 -7.23 -24.80
C LEU A 80 19.03 -7.03 -26.26
N ALA A 81 20.01 -6.16 -26.51
CA ALA A 81 20.55 -5.94 -27.84
C ALA A 81 21.35 -7.16 -28.33
N GLU A 82 22.13 -7.77 -27.45
CA GLU A 82 22.88 -9.00 -27.72
C GLU A 82 21.95 -10.18 -28.07
N ILE A 83 20.85 -10.35 -27.32
CA ILE A 83 19.86 -11.40 -27.58
C ILE A 83 19.20 -11.22 -28.95
N ASN A 84 18.85 -9.99 -29.33
CA ASN A 84 18.25 -9.73 -30.64
C ASN A 84 19.23 -9.95 -31.80
N ALA A 85 20.51 -9.62 -31.61
CA ALA A 85 21.55 -9.87 -32.62
C ALA A 85 21.85 -11.37 -32.80
N ALA A 86 21.69 -12.17 -31.75
CA ALA A 86 21.92 -13.60 -31.78
C ALA A 86 20.74 -14.42 -32.35
N GLN A 87 19.59 -13.81 -32.60
CA GLN A 87 18.45 -14.50 -33.20
C GLN A 87 18.64 -14.64 -34.72
N PRO A 88 18.66 -15.87 -35.27
CA PRO A 88 18.67 -16.06 -36.72
C PRO A 88 17.36 -15.55 -37.34
N PRO A 89 17.40 -15.03 -38.58
CA PRO A 89 16.19 -14.54 -39.25
C PRO A 89 15.18 -15.67 -39.39
N MET A 90 14.01 -15.48 -38.76
CA MET A 90 12.90 -16.42 -38.86
C MET A 90 12.43 -16.47 -40.33
N ARG A 91 12.62 -17.61 -41.00
CA ARG A 91 11.93 -17.89 -42.26
C ARG A 91 10.47 -18.18 -41.94
N THR A 92 9.56 -17.28 -42.29
CA THR A 92 8.13 -17.58 -42.24
C THR A 92 7.81 -18.60 -43.36
N PRO A 93 6.97 -19.61 -43.10
CA PRO A 93 6.71 -20.69 -44.06
C PRO A 93 5.90 -20.25 -45.30
N CYS A 94 5.38 -19.02 -45.33
CA CYS A 94 4.51 -18.52 -46.41
C CYS A 94 4.79 -17.07 -46.82
N GLY A 95 6.05 -16.65 -46.99
CA GLY A 95 6.33 -15.31 -47.49
C GLY A 95 7.77 -15.11 -47.93
N THR A 96 7.95 -14.84 -49.22
CA THR A 96 9.16 -14.33 -49.90
C THR A 96 10.26 -13.87 -48.94
N GLY A 97 11.18 -14.77 -48.60
CA GLY A 97 12.40 -14.40 -47.91
C GLY A 97 13.16 -13.37 -48.76
N ASN A 98 13.71 -12.33 -48.13
CA ASN A 98 14.44 -11.23 -48.76
C ASN A 98 15.44 -11.72 -49.81
N GLU A 99 15.02 -11.84 -51.08
CA GLU A 99 15.89 -12.18 -52.21
C GLU A 99 17.01 -11.13 -52.37
N ARG A 100 16.76 -9.92 -51.88
CA ARG A 100 17.71 -8.80 -51.79
C ARG A 100 18.96 -9.09 -50.95
N GLU A 101 18.94 -10.09 -50.08
CA GLU A 101 20.11 -10.49 -49.28
C GLU A 101 20.88 -11.67 -49.87
N LEU A 102 20.22 -12.54 -50.66
CA LEU A 102 20.89 -13.64 -51.37
C LEU A 102 21.74 -13.14 -52.54
N SER A 103 21.39 -12.01 -53.17
CA SER A 103 22.16 -11.42 -54.26
C SER A 103 23.50 -10.81 -53.83
N LYS A 104 23.74 -10.60 -52.53
CA LYS A 104 25.00 -10.06 -52.01
C LYS A 104 26.10 -11.12 -51.82
N GLY A 105 25.76 -12.41 -51.97
CA GLY A 105 26.70 -13.52 -51.84
C GLY A 105 27.12 -14.18 -53.16
N LEU A 106 26.70 -13.65 -54.32
CA LEU A 106 26.98 -14.25 -55.62
C LEU A 106 27.53 -13.23 -56.64
N VAL A 107 28.61 -12.53 -56.28
CA VAL A 107 29.54 -11.98 -57.26
C VAL A 107 30.95 -12.40 -56.83
N ARG A 108 31.64 -13.00 -57.80
CA ARG A 108 33.00 -13.53 -57.78
C ARG A 108 34.04 -12.54 -57.25
#